data_AF-A0A547LKT4-F1
#
_entry.id   AF-A0A547LKT4-F1
#
_cell.length_a   1.000
_cell.length_b   1.000
_cell.length_c   1.000
_cell.angle_alpha   90.00
_cell.angle_beta   90.00
_cell.angle_gamma   90.00
#
_symmetry.space_group_name_H-M   'P 1'
#
loop_
_entity.id
_entity.type
_entity.pdbx_description
1 polymer ?
#
loop_
_entity_poly.entity_id
_entity_poly.type
_entity_poly.pdbx_seq_one_letter_code
_entity_poly.pdbx_strand_id
1 'polypeptide(L)'
;MDDGTDHRPFGSVFGQAVSQFGSLMRLDLRLLEAEMRAKSTTLVSSGACGMAAAVFFALAAFALVQCLILAMISFGVGPMLACLIVGLVLIAGGLISLYLAKRALTGWTITPVETVNQVRTDLAALKQGIRYGSTQQ
;
A
#
# COMPACT_ATOMS: atom_id res chain seq x y z
N MET A 1 38.48 -24.94 -51.84
CA MET A 1 37.01 -24.94 -51.82
C MET A 1 36.55 -25.65 -50.56
N ASP A 2 35.89 -24.94 -49.66
CA ASP A 2 34.55 -25.22 -49.12
C ASP A 2 34.42 -24.62 -47.71
N ASP A 3 33.43 -23.73 -47.59
CA ASP A 3 33.01 -23.00 -46.40
C ASP A 3 32.09 -23.87 -45.55
N GLY A 4 32.13 -23.73 -44.23
CA GLY A 4 31.31 -24.55 -43.33
C GLY A 4 31.00 -23.93 -41.98
N THR A 5 30.56 -22.66 -41.97
CA THR A 5 29.69 -22.04 -40.96
C THR A 5 30.01 -22.31 -39.48
N ASP A 6 30.86 -21.45 -38.91
CA ASP A 6 30.89 -21.16 -37.47
C ASP A 6 29.51 -20.63 -37.04
N HIS A 7 28.73 -21.47 -36.36
CA HIS A 7 27.38 -21.15 -35.85
C HIS A 7 27.30 -21.37 -34.35
N ARG A 8 28.07 -20.59 -33.58
CA ARG A 8 27.80 -20.27 -32.17
C ARG A 8 28.39 -18.87 -31.90
N PRO A 9 27.81 -17.99 -31.05
CA PRO A 9 26.66 -18.20 -30.16
C PRO A 9 25.80 -16.92 -30.01
N PHE A 10 24.76 -16.72 -30.81
CA PHE A 10 23.71 -15.73 -30.47
C PHE A 10 23.01 -16.08 -29.13
N GLY A 11 23.11 -17.34 -28.69
CA GLY A 11 22.62 -17.81 -27.39
C GLY A 11 23.49 -17.41 -26.18
N SER A 12 24.77 -17.04 -26.35
CA SER A 12 25.62 -16.67 -25.20
C SER A 12 25.39 -15.24 -24.73
N VAL A 13 25.00 -14.34 -25.63
CA VAL A 13 24.72 -12.93 -25.30
C VAL A 13 23.40 -12.79 -24.53
N PHE A 14 22.41 -13.61 -24.89
CA PHE A 14 21.13 -13.68 -24.16
C PHE A 14 21.30 -14.26 -22.75
N GLY A 15 22.18 -15.27 -22.58
CA GLY A 15 22.51 -15.85 -21.28
C GLY A 15 23.19 -14.87 -20.32
N GLN A 16 24.00 -13.95 -20.83
CA GLN A 16 24.64 -12.91 -20.01
C GLN A 16 23.70 -11.76 -19.65
N ALA A 17 22.76 -11.38 -20.54
CA ALA A 17 21.75 -10.38 -20.22
C ALA A 17 20.80 -10.87 -19.10
N VAL A 18 20.33 -12.12 -19.17
CA VAL A 18 19.42 -12.71 -18.17
C VAL A 18 20.10 -12.86 -16.79
N SER A 19 21.40 -13.17 -16.74
CA SER A 19 22.14 -13.24 -15.48
C SER A 19 22.33 -11.87 -14.82
N GLN A 20 22.42 -10.78 -15.61
CA GLN A 20 22.46 -9.41 -15.10
C GLN A 20 21.09 -8.91 -14.59
N PHE A 21 19.98 -9.24 -15.28
CA PHE A 21 18.63 -8.90 -14.80
C PHE A 21 18.29 -9.57 -13.46
N GLY A 22 18.75 -10.80 -13.24
CA GLY A 22 18.60 -11.50 -11.96
C GLY A 22 19.34 -10.85 -10.78
N SER A 23 20.45 -10.13 -11.06
CA SER A 23 21.21 -9.40 -10.03
C SER A 23 20.52 -8.10 -9.60
N LEU A 24 19.89 -7.39 -10.55
CA LEU A 24 19.16 -6.14 -10.30
C LEU A 24 17.86 -6.39 -9.50
N MET A 25 17.07 -7.41 -9.86
CA MET A 25 15.85 -7.76 -9.09
C MET A 25 16.15 -8.15 -7.64
N ARG A 26 17.30 -8.80 -7.37
CA ARG A 26 17.69 -9.18 -6.01
C ARG A 26 18.03 -7.97 -5.15
N LEU A 27 18.52 -6.91 -5.75
CA LEU A 27 18.84 -5.67 -5.04
C LEU A 27 17.55 -4.91 -4.69
N ASP A 28 16.60 -4.82 -5.62
CA ASP A 28 15.29 -4.22 -5.39
C ASP A 28 14.48 -4.97 -4.34
N LEU A 29 14.52 -6.31 -4.33
CA LEU A 29 13.83 -7.11 -3.32
C LEU A 29 14.42 -6.88 -1.91
N ARG A 30 15.75 -6.75 -1.79
CA ARG A 30 16.40 -6.47 -0.50
C ARG A 30 16.11 -5.05 0.00
N LEU A 31 16.05 -4.06 -0.89
CA LEU A 31 15.68 -2.70 -0.53
C LEU A 31 14.21 -2.61 -0.13
N LEU A 32 13.33 -3.28 -0.87
CA LEU A 32 11.91 -3.37 -0.56
C LEU A 32 11.68 -4.07 0.79
N GLU A 33 12.40 -5.16 1.06
CA GLU A 33 12.33 -5.86 2.35
C GLU A 33 12.83 -4.98 3.51
N ALA A 34 13.90 -4.20 3.28
CA ALA A 34 14.40 -3.24 4.26
C ALA A 34 13.42 -2.10 4.52
N GLU A 35 12.75 -1.58 3.49
CA GLU A 35 11.72 -0.54 3.63
C GLU A 35 10.46 -1.09 4.31
N MET A 36 10.03 -2.31 3.97
CA MET A 36 8.93 -2.97 4.67
C MET A 36 9.28 -3.26 6.13
N ARG A 37 10.53 -3.64 6.45
CA ARG A 37 11.00 -3.76 7.83
C ARG A 37 11.02 -2.41 8.54
N ALA A 38 11.45 -1.33 7.90
CA ALA A 38 11.46 0.00 8.50
C ALA A 38 10.03 0.56 8.74
N LYS A 39 9.09 0.32 7.82
CA LYS A 39 7.66 0.67 8.01
C LYS A 39 6.98 -0.20 9.07
N SER A 40 7.31 -1.49 9.14
CA SER A 40 6.72 -2.41 10.12
C SER A 40 7.26 -2.17 11.53
N THR A 41 8.54 -1.83 11.72
CA THR A 41 9.09 -1.56 13.06
C THR A 41 8.46 -0.34 13.73
N THR A 42 8.10 0.70 12.97
CA THR A 42 7.31 1.84 13.48
C THR A 42 5.86 1.48 13.86
N LEU A 43 5.26 0.50 13.18
CA LEU A 43 3.92 -0.02 13.48
C LEU A 43 3.93 -1.02 14.65
N VAL A 44 5.04 -1.75 14.83
CA VAL A 44 5.15 -2.85 15.80
C VAL A 44 5.52 -2.34 17.19
N SER A 45 6.36 -1.30 17.33
CA SER A 45 6.69 -0.74 18.66
C SER A 45 5.51 0.01 19.30
N SER A 46 4.63 0.58 18.48
CA SER A 46 3.35 1.17 18.90
C SER A 46 2.22 0.14 19.00
N GLY A 47 2.41 -1.08 18.49
CA GLY A 47 1.36 -2.09 18.34
C GLY A 47 0.81 -2.63 19.66
N ALA A 48 1.65 -2.82 20.68
CA ALA A 48 1.20 -3.37 21.97
C ALA A 48 0.37 -2.35 22.77
N CYS A 49 0.83 -1.10 22.88
CA CYS A 49 0.03 -0.01 23.48
C CYS A 49 -1.21 0.32 22.64
N GLY A 50 -1.09 0.28 21.31
CA GLY A 50 -2.20 0.49 20.40
C GLY A 50 -3.31 -0.56 20.56
N MET A 51 -2.94 -1.82 20.75
CA MET A 51 -3.92 -2.90 20.96
C MET A 51 -4.68 -2.73 22.27
N ALA A 52 -3.98 -2.42 23.36
CA ALA A 52 -4.62 -2.15 24.66
C ALA A 52 -5.55 -0.94 24.58
N ALA A 53 -5.10 0.16 23.97
CA ALA A 53 -5.93 1.35 23.77
C ALA A 53 -7.16 1.07 22.90
N ALA A 54 -7.01 0.27 21.84
CA ALA A 54 -8.12 -0.14 20.98
C ALA A 54 -9.16 -0.98 21.75
N VAL A 55 -8.72 -1.89 22.63
CA VAL A 55 -9.63 -2.68 23.48
C VAL A 55 -10.39 -1.78 24.45
N PHE A 56 -9.71 -0.89 25.18
CA PHE A 56 -10.38 0.04 26.08
C PHE A 56 -11.35 0.96 25.35
N PHE A 57 -10.97 1.44 24.16
CA PHE A 57 -11.84 2.26 23.33
C PHE A 57 -13.08 1.49 22.88
N ALA A 58 -12.94 0.23 22.47
CA ALA A 58 -14.06 -0.63 22.11
C ALA A 58 -15.00 -0.88 23.30
N LEU A 59 -14.46 -1.12 24.49
CA LEU A 59 -15.25 -1.29 25.72
C LEU A 59 -16.00 0.00 26.09
N ALA A 60 -15.34 1.16 26.01
CA ALA A 60 -15.97 2.45 26.26
C ALA A 60 -17.09 2.74 25.24
N ALA A 61 -16.86 2.46 23.96
CA ALA A 61 -17.89 2.59 22.93
C ALA A 61 -19.09 1.67 23.19
N PHE A 62 -18.85 0.42 23.60
CA PHE A 62 -19.92 -0.51 23.96
C PHE A 62 -20.75 0.00 25.16
N ALA A 63 -20.09 0.50 26.20
CA ALA A 63 -20.76 1.07 27.37
C ALA A 63 -21.63 2.29 27.01
N LEU A 64 -21.14 3.16 26.11
CA LEU A 64 -21.90 4.31 25.62
C LEU A 64 -23.15 3.90 24.84
N VAL A 65 -23.05 2.88 23.98
CA VAL A 65 -24.22 2.34 23.25
C VAL A 65 -25.27 1.82 24.23
N GLN A 66 -24.85 1.08 25.26
CA GLN A 66 -25.77 0.60 26.29
C GLN A 66 -26.42 1.74 27.07
N CYS A 67 -25.64 2.77 27.42
CA CYS A 67 -26.15 3.98 28.07
C CYS A 67 -27.21 4.69 27.23
N LEU A 68 -27.00 4.80 25.92
CA LEU A 68 -27.98 5.39 25.00
C LEU A 68 -29.29 4.58 24.94
N ILE A 69 -29.20 3.25 24.90
CA ILE A 69 -30.38 2.38 24.93
C ILE A 69 -31.17 2.56 26.23
N LEU A 70 -30.48 2.55 27.38
CA LEU A 70 -31.08 2.77 28.69
C LEU A 70 -31.73 4.16 28.79
N ALA A 71 -31.08 5.19 28.25
CA ALA A 71 -31.64 6.52 28.18
C ALA A 71 -32.95 6.53 27.37
N MET A 72 -32.99 5.92 26.18
CA MET A 72 -34.24 5.81 25.41
C MET A 72 -35.34 5.06 26.17
N ILE A 73 -34.99 4.00 26.90
CA ILE A 73 -35.95 3.27 27.74
C ILE A 73 -36.50 4.18 28.84
N SER A 74 -35.66 5.01 29.47
CA SER A 74 -36.11 5.98 30.48
C SER A 74 -37.06 7.06 29.92
N PHE A 75 -36.97 7.36 28.62
CA PHE A 75 -37.93 8.22 27.92
C PHE A 75 -39.25 7.52 27.56
N GLY A 76 -39.44 6.26 27.96
CA GLY A 76 -40.66 5.50 27.72
C GLY A 76 -40.65 4.70 26.41
N VAL A 77 -39.53 4.64 25.70
CA VAL A 77 -39.39 3.80 24.51
C VAL A 77 -39.24 2.34 24.95
N GLY A 78 -40.05 1.44 24.37
CA GLY A 78 -39.95 0.01 24.69
C GLY A 78 -38.54 -0.55 24.43
N PRO A 79 -38.03 -1.49 25.25
CA PRO A 79 -36.64 -1.97 25.15
C PRO A 79 -36.27 -2.50 23.75
N MET A 80 -37.20 -3.22 23.11
CA MET A 80 -36.99 -3.76 21.77
C MET A 80 -36.86 -2.67 20.70
N LEU A 81 -37.68 -1.62 20.80
CA LEU A 81 -37.64 -0.49 19.86
C LEU A 81 -36.40 0.37 20.08
N ALA A 82 -35.99 0.59 21.33
CA ALA A 82 -34.77 1.33 21.64
C ALA A 82 -33.53 0.64 21.02
N CYS A 83 -33.39 -0.67 21.21
CA CYS A 83 -32.32 -1.45 20.59
C CYS A 83 -32.36 -1.39 19.05
N LEU A 84 -33.56 -1.52 18.46
CA LEU A 84 -33.72 -1.49 17.00
C LEU A 84 -33.29 -0.13 16.42
N ILE A 85 -33.72 0.97 17.04
CA ILE A 85 -33.40 2.33 16.59
C ILE A 85 -31.90 2.59 16.70
N VAL A 86 -31.30 2.31 17.86
CA VAL A 86 -29.86 2.52 18.08
C VAL A 86 -29.03 1.65 17.13
N GLY A 87 -29.42 0.39 16.93
CA GLY A 87 -28.78 -0.51 15.96
C GLY A 87 -28.85 0.01 14.53
N LEU A 88 -30.01 0.50 14.10
CA LEU A 88 -30.19 1.05 12.75
C LEU A 88 -29.32 2.31 12.53
N VAL A 89 -29.26 3.21 13.52
CA VAL A 89 -28.42 4.40 13.48
C VAL A 89 -26.93 4.04 13.39
N LEU A 90 -26.48 3.05 14.17
CA LEU A 90 -25.09 2.58 14.12
C LEU A 90 -24.74 1.92 12.77
N ILE A 91 -25.66 1.12 12.19
CA ILE A 91 -25.46 0.52 10.86
C ILE A 91 -25.36 1.62 9.80
N ALA A 92 -26.29 2.58 9.80
CA ALA A 92 -26.27 3.68 8.84
C ALA A 92 -24.98 4.51 8.96
N GLY A 93 -24.60 4.90 10.18
CA GLY A 93 -23.36 5.61 10.45
C GLY A 93 -22.11 4.82 10.05
N GLY A 94 -22.11 3.51 10.31
CA GLY A 94 -21.03 2.59 9.93
C GLY A 94 -20.87 2.47 8.42
N LEU A 95 -21.98 2.36 7.68
CA LEU A 95 -21.96 2.36 6.22
C LEU A 95 -21.40 3.68 5.68
N ILE A 96 -21.89 4.82 6.18
CA ILE A 96 -21.41 6.15 5.78
C ILE A 96 -19.91 6.27 6.07
N SER A 97 -19.47 5.93 7.28
CA SER A 97 -18.06 5.96 7.65
C SER A 97 -17.21 5.07 6.74
N LEU A 98 -17.68 3.86 6.41
CA LEU A 98 -16.98 2.96 5.48
C LEU A 98 -16.91 3.54 4.06
N TYR A 99 -17.98 4.18 3.58
CA TYR A 99 -17.97 4.88 2.30
C TYR A 99 -16.97 6.05 2.29
N LEU A 100 -16.93 6.85 3.36
CA LEU A 100 -15.97 7.95 3.52
C LEU A 100 -14.54 7.43 3.62
N ALA A 101 -14.31 6.38 4.41
CA ALA A 101 -13.00 5.75 4.57
C ALA A 101 -12.52 5.17 3.23
N LYS A 102 -13.37 4.44 2.50
CA LYS A 102 -13.06 3.96 1.15
C LYS A 102 -12.71 5.10 0.20
N ARG A 103 -13.47 6.20 0.23
CA ARG A 103 -13.20 7.39 -0.60
C ARG A 103 -11.91 8.08 -0.19
N ALA A 104 -11.62 8.18 1.10
CA ALA A 104 -10.36 8.73 1.61
C ALA A 104 -9.17 7.87 1.21
N LEU A 105 -9.28 6.54 1.31
CA LEU A 105 -8.25 5.58 0.89
C LEU A 105 -8.05 5.57 -0.63
N THR A 106 -9.11 5.80 -1.41
CA THR A 106 -9.03 5.91 -2.88
C THR A 106 -8.47 7.27 -3.31
N GLY A 107 -8.72 8.34 -2.54
CA GLY A 107 -8.05 9.64 -2.70
C GLY A 107 -6.58 9.63 -2.23
N TRP A 108 -6.25 8.69 -1.35
CA TRP A 108 -4.88 8.33 -0.97
C TRP A 108 -4.29 7.33 -1.97
N THR A 109 -4.48 7.56 -3.28
CA THR A 109 -3.49 7.05 -4.23
C THR A 109 -2.17 7.65 -3.79
N ILE A 110 -1.33 6.78 -3.27
CA ILE A 110 0.12 6.89 -3.27
C ILE A 110 0.55 6.94 -4.75
N THR A 111 0.17 8.01 -5.45
CA THR A 111 0.82 8.46 -6.66
C THR A 111 1.87 9.43 -6.17
N PRO A 112 3.12 8.98 -5.94
CA PRO A 112 4.22 9.89 -5.74
C PRO A 112 4.40 10.66 -7.06
N VAL A 113 3.75 11.82 -7.13
CA VAL A 113 3.80 12.71 -8.31
C VAL A 113 5.23 13.18 -8.58
N GLU A 114 6.12 13.12 -7.57
CA GLU A 114 7.53 13.46 -7.75
C GLU A 114 8.33 12.37 -8.49
N THR A 115 8.00 11.08 -8.35
CA THR A 115 8.81 10.00 -8.94
C THR A 115 8.63 9.90 -10.45
N VAL A 116 7.42 10.16 -10.98
CA VAL A 116 7.18 10.13 -12.43
C VAL A 116 7.92 11.25 -13.18
N ASN A 117 8.10 12.41 -12.56
CA ASN A 117 8.84 13.50 -13.21
C ASN A 117 10.35 13.25 -13.22
N GLN A 118 10.89 12.61 -12.16
CA GLN A 118 12.30 12.20 -12.12
C GLN A 118 12.60 11.09 -13.13
N VAL A 119 11.76 10.06 -13.25
CA VAL A 119 11.93 8.99 -14.26
C VAL A 119 11.87 9.55 -15.69
N ARG A 120 11.01 10.55 -15.94
CA ARG A 120 10.92 11.20 -17.27
C ARG A 120 12.16 12.03 -17.59
N THR A 121 12.79 12.62 -16.57
CA THR A 121 14.03 13.39 -16.71
C THR A 121 15.23 12.46 -16.92
N ASP A 122 15.27 11.32 -16.23
CA ASP A 122 16.31 10.28 -16.40
C ASP A 122 16.25 9.62 -17.78
N LEU A 123 15.06 9.34 -18.31
CA LEU A 123 14.88 8.83 -19.67
C LEU A 123 15.33 9.86 -20.73
N ALA A 124 15.14 11.15 -20.47
CA ALA A 124 15.62 12.22 -21.35
C ALA A 124 17.16 12.34 -21.31
N ALA A 125 17.77 12.23 -20.12
CA ALA A 125 19.22 12.26 -19.94
C ALA A 125 19.90 11.03 -20.57
N LEU A 126 19.33 9.83 -20.41
CA LEU A 126 19.78 8.59 -21.05
C LEU A 126 19.72 8.69 -22.58
N LYS A 127 18.65 9.27 -23.13
CA LYS A 127 18.52 9.48 -24.58
C LYS A 127 19.56 10.46 -25.12
N GLN A 128 19.95 11.47 -24.35
CA GLN A 128 21.02 12.40 -24.72
C GLN A 128 22.42 11.79 -24.60
N GLY A 129 22.66 10.97 -23.56
CA GLY A 129 23.92 10.24 -23.38
C GLY A 129 24.22 9.26 -24.53
N ILE A 130 23.21 8.55 -25.01
CA ILE A 130 23.34 7.63 -26.16
C ILE A 130 23.63 8.41 -27.47
N ARG A 131 23.06 9.62 -27.63
CA ARG A 131 23.32 10.47 -28.80
C ARG A 131 24.77 10.97 -28.83
N TYR A 132 25.34 11.33 -27.68
CA TYR A 132 26.69 11.90 -27.58
C TYR A 132 27.82 10.85 -27.64
N GLY A 133 27.54 9.60 -27.25
CA GLY A 133 28.51 8.50 -27.34
C GLY A 133 28.83 8.02 -28.76
N SER A 134 28.07 8.45 -29.77
CA SER A 134 28.24 8.02 -31.17
C SER A 134 29.12 8.94 -32.04
N THR A 135 29.67 10.02 -31.48
CA THR A 135 30.49 11.02 -32.18
C THR A 135 31.96 11.05 -31.72
N GLN A 136 32.42 10.06 -30.96
CA GLN A 136 33.81 9.91 -30.51
C GLN A 136 34.37 8.52 -30.88
N GLN A 137 34.06 8.03 -32.09
CA GLN A 137 34.89 7.05 -32.79
C GLN A 137 35.24 7.57 -34.18
#